data_AF-A0B7Y6-F1
#
_entry.id   AF-A0B7Y6-F1
#
_cell.length_a   1.000
_cell.length_b   1.000
_cell.length_c   1.000
_cell.angle_alpha   90.00
_cell.angle_beta   90.00
_cell.angle_gamma   90.00
#
_symmetry.space_group_name_H-M   'P 1'
#
loop_
_entity.id
_entity.type
_entity.pdbx_description
1 polymer ?
#
loop_
_entity_poly.entity_id
_entity_poly.type
_entity_poly.pdbx_seq_one_letter_code
_entity_poly.pdbx_strand_id
1 'polypeptide(L)'
;MALSSRTVWIILLVVLSIGHSSADDVNDLWLLISSYEDIGITVQDLAFFLVSHGYDATPEKSYVTVKLPSGKTVYLTPNGGAPRLADLWMEPPKSTGIMQVIPIAEIRKDRSYNMTTNQEFIKSVSRLTIFPVTPLGMCYDGSQKLANLYTQFGYKIMYMYDPSGFENQGHLWIIVEDPDNSDRWLAVDSYYGVVTDSSYYRAPYSFPDIKYLDSLNPKWRYA
;
A
#
# COMPACT_ATOMS: atom_id res chain seq x y z
N MET A 1 -30.99 52.61 -16.47
CA MET A 1 -29.57 52.67 -16.09
C MET A 1 -28.85 51.59 -16.89
N ALA A 2 -28.20 51.96 -17.99
CA ALA A 2 -27.54 50.99 -18.88
C ALA A 2 -26.17 50.65 -18.29
N LEU A 3 -25.92 49.37 -18.01
CA LEU A 3 -24.59 48.88 -17.65
C LEU A 3 -23.63 49.17 -18.82
N SER A 4 -22.49 49.81 -18.51
CA SER A 4 -21.50 50.15 -19.53
C SER A 4 -20.95 48.87 -20.18
N SER A 5 -20.66 48.90 -21.48
CA SER A 5 -20.18 47.70 -22.22
C SER A 5 -18.95 47.07 -21.56
N ARG A 6 -18.10 47.86 -20.90
CA ARG A 6 -16.92 47.40 -20.15
C ARG A 6 -17.28 46.51 -18.94
N THR A 7 -18.39 46.78 -18.27
CA THR A 7 -18.85 45.99 -17.11
C THR A 7 -19.38 44.64 -17.54
N VAL A 8 -20.00 44.56 -18.73
CA VAL A 8 -20.49 43.30 -19.32
C VAL A 8 -19.33 42.37 -19.70
N TRP A 9 -18.24 42.91 -20.25
CA TRP A 9 -17.05 42.11 -20.59
C TRP A 9 -16.31 41.55 -19.36
N ILE A 10 -16.24 42.32 -18.26
CA ILE A 10 -15.59 41.85 -17.02
C ILE A 10 -16.40 40.73 -16.35
N ILE A 11 -17.74 40.82 -16.36
CA ILE A 11 -18.59 39.73 -15.83
C ILE A 11 -18.48 38.48 -16.70
N LEU A 12 -18.39 38.62 -18.02
CA LEU A 12 -18.23 37.47 -18.93
C LEU A 12 -16.88 36.76 -18.74
N LEU A 13 -15.79 37.49 -18.44
CA LEU A 13 -14.46 36.93 -18.19
C LEU A 13 -14.34 36.19 -16.84
N VAL A 14 -15.09 36.61 -15.82
CA VAL A 14 -15.13 35.94 -14.50
C VAL A 14 -15.98 34.67 -14.52
N VAL A 15 -17.01 34.60 -15.37
CA VAL A 15 -17.83 33.37 -15.52
C VAL A 15 -17.10 32.28 -16.32
N LEU A 16 -16.13 32.65 -17.17
CA LEU A 16 -15.36 31.72 -18.00
C LEU A 16 -14.15 31.08 -17.29
N SER A 17 -13.86 31.43 -16.03
CA SER A 17 -12.67 30.95 -15.31
C SER A 17 -12.93 29.80 -14.33
N ILE A 18 -14.17 29.31 -14.21
CA ILE A 18 -14.48 28.13 -13.38
C ILE A 18 -14.42 26.86 -14.24
N GLY A 19 -13.27 26.65 -14.90
CA GLY A 19 -12.91 25.34 -15.41
C GLY A 19 -12.28 24.56 -14.27
N HIS A 20 -13.07 23.92 -13.40
CA HIS A 20 -12.53 22.85 -12.56
C HIS A 20 -12.16 21.71 -13.51
N SER A 21 -10.87 21.55 -13.77
CA SER A 21 -10.31 20.43 -14.53
C SER A 21 -10.72 19.15 -13.82
N SER A 22 -11.64 18.39 -14.41
CA SER A 22 -12.07 17.09 -13.87
C SER A 22 -10.94 16.06 -13.82
N ALA A 23 -9.80 16.35 -14.45
CA ALA A 23 -8.60 15.51 -14.39
C ALA A 23 -7.83 15.71 -13.07
N ASP A 24 -7.93 16.89 -12.46
CA ASP A 24 -7.25 17.21 -11.21
C ASP A 24 -7.91 16.46 -10.05
N ASP A 25 -9.24 16.43 -9.98
CA ASP A 25 -9.99 15.75 -8.91
C ASP A 25 -9.73 14.22 -8.85
N VAL A 26 -9.65 13.56 -10.01
CA VAL A 26 -9.36 12.11 -10.07
C VAL A 26 -7.91 11.84 -9.68
N ASN A 27 -6.99 12.69 -10.11
CA ASN A 27 -5.57 12.56 -9.80
C ASN A 27 -5.30 12.81 -8.31
N ASP A 28 -5.92 13.81 -7.71
CA ASP A 28 -5.78 14.12 -6.29
C ASP A 28 -6.37 13.01 -5.41
N LEU A 29 -7.53 12.47 -5.82
CA LEU A 29 -8.10 11.29 -5.18
C LEU A 29 -7.17 10.08 -5.29
N TRP A 30 -6.60 9.86 -6.47
CA TRP A 30 -5.64 8.78 -6.70
C TRP A 30 -4.37 8.95 -5.85
N LEU A 31 -3.85 10.16 -5.73
CA LEU A 31 -2.70 10.47 -4.88
C LEU A 31 -3.01 10.22 -3.41
N LEU A 32 -4.19 10.65 -2.94
CA LEU A 32 -4.62 10.43 -1.56
C LEU A 32 -4.66 8.93 -1.22
N ILE A 33 -5.35 8.13 -2.03
CA ILE A 33 -5.49 6.69 -1.77
C ILE A 33 -4.20 5.89 -2.00
N SER A 34 -3.23 6.47 -2.71
CA SER A 34 -1.91 5.85 -2.95
C SER A 34 -0.85 6.27 -1.92
N SER A 35 -1.20 7.13 -0.96
CA SER A 35 -0.23 7.69 -0.01
C SER A 35 0.04 6.81 1.22
N TYR A 36 -0.84 5.85 1.51
CA TYR A 36 -0.73 4.92 2.64
C TYR A 36 -1.27 3.53 2.25
N GLU A 37 -0.97 2.54 3.08
CA GLU A 37 -1.49 1.18 3.00
C GLU A 37 -2.18 0.81 4.32
N ASP A 38 -3.33 0.13 4.23
CA ASP A 38 -4.01 -0.43 5.40
C ASP A 38 -4.72 -1.72 5.01
N ILE A 39 -4.10 -2.86 5.32
CA ILE A 39 -4.65 -4.18 5.01
C ILE A 39 -5.95 -4.48 5.77
N GLY A 40 -6.27 -3.71 6.81
CA GLY A 40 -7.49 -3.85 7.60
C GLY A 40 -8.66 -3.03 7.07
N ILE A 41 -8.44 -2.10 6.13
CA ILE A 41 -9.44 -1.10 5.75
C ILE A 41 -10.71 -1.76 5.17
N THR A 42 -11.86 -1.45 5.76
CA THR A 42 -13.17 -1.88 5.27
C THR A 42 -13.79 -0.84 4.32
N VAL A 43 -14.88 -1.20 3.64
CA VAL A 43 -15.65 -0.23 2.83
C VAL A 43 -16.16 0.94 3.68
N GLN A 44 -16.58 0.68 4.92
CA GLN A 44 -17.03 1.73 5.84
C GLN A 44 -15.87 2.64 6.26
N ASP A 45 -14.71 2.07 6.61
CA ASP A 45 -13.53 2.83 6.99
C ASP A 45 -13.03 3.69 5.84
N LEU A 46 -12.97 3.14 4.62
CA LEU A 46 -12.59 3.87 3.42
C LEU A 46 -13.55 5.03 3.12
N ALA A 47 -14.87 4.81 3.22
CA ALA A 47 -15.83 5.88 3.02
C ALA A 47 -15.68 7.00 4.07
N PHE A 48 -15.49 6.63 5.35
CA PHE A 48 -15.25 7.59 6.42
C PHE A 48 -13.94 8.37 6.20
N PHE A 49 -12.86 7.69 5.81
CA PHE A 49 -11.60 8.31 5.45
C PHE A 49 -11.79 9.33 4.32
N LEU A 50 -12.47 8.96 3.23
CA LEU A 50 -12.70 9.86 2.11
C LEU A 50 -13.57 11.08 2.49
N VAL A 51 -14.64 10.89 3.28
CA VAL A 51 -15.47 11.99 3.78
C VAL A 51 -14.66 12.96 4.64
N SER A 52 -13.79 12.44 5.52
CA SER A 52 -12.92 13.30 6.36
C SER A 52 -11.89 14.09 5.56
N HIS A 53 -11.62 13.68 4.31
CA HIS A 53 -10.76 14.39 3.36
C HIS A 53 -11.55 15.22 2.33
N GLY A 54 -12.86 15.42 2.54
CA GLY A 54 -13.68 16.33 1.75
C GLY A 54 -14.33 15.73 0.50
N TYR A 55 -14.28 14.41 0.32
CA TYR A 55 -14.95 13.73 -0.78
C TYR A 55 -16.39 13.33 -0.42
N ASP A 56 -17.33 13.45 -1.38
CA ASP A 56 -18.68 12.90 -1.25
C ASP A 56 -18.64 11.39 -1.51
N ALA A 57 -18.35 10.62 -0.44
CA ALA A 57 -18.15 9.18 -0.48
C ALA A 57 -19.28 8.43 0.23
N THR A 58 -19.84 7.43 -0.44
CA THR A 58 -20.91 6.57 0.10
C THR A 58 -20.46 5.11 0.11
N PRO A 59 -20.50 4.40 1.25
CA PRO A 59 -20.17 2.99 1.30
C PRO A 59 -21.29 2.16 0.64
N GLU A 60 -20.92 1.31 -0.31
CA GLU A 60 -21.80 0.30 -0.89
C GLU A 60 -21.51 -1.07 -0.26
N LYS A 61 -22.07 -2.14 -0.82
CA LYS A 61 -21.84 -3.49 -0.30
C LYS A 61 -20.38 -3.93 -0.41
N SER A 62 -19.69 -3.57 -1.51
CA SER A 62 -18.35 -4.07 -1.81
C SER A 62 -17.39 -3.09 -2.49
N TYR A 63 -17.69 -1.80 -2.36
CA TYR A 63 -16.90 -0.69 -2.87
C TYR A 63 -17.44 0.61 -2.26
N VAL A 64 -16.72 1.70 -2.43
CA VAL A 64 -17.17 3.06 -2.10
C VAL A 64 -17.47 3.80 -3.39
N THR A 65 -18.61 4.47 -3.46
CA THR A 65 -18.95 5.39 -4.54
C THR A 65 -18.49 6.79 -4.17
N VAL A 66 -17.77 7.48 -5.05
CA VAL A 66 -17.37 8.89 -4.85
C VAL A 66 -17.94 9.75 -5.96
N LYS A 67 -18.68 10.79 -5.60
CA LYS A 67 -19.14 11.83 -6.54
C LYS A 67 -18.13 12.96 -6.57
N LEU A 68 -17.49 13.11 -7.74
CA LEU A 68 -16.54 14.19 -7.95
C LEU A 68 -17.27 15.51 -8.23
N PRO A 69 -16.65 16.67 -7.92
CA PRO A 69 -17.21 17.98 -8.24
C PRO A 69 -17.61 18.15 -9.71
N SER A 70 -16.90 17.47 -10.62
CA SER A 70 -17.22 17.39 -12.04
C SER A 70 -18.57 16.72 -12.40
N GLY A 71 -19.26 16.14 -11.41
CA GLY A 71 -20.48 15.36 -11.61
C GLY A 71 -20.23 13.92 -12.06
N LYS A 72 -18.96 13.51 -12.22
CA LYS A 72 -18.57 12.12 -12.47
C LYS A 72 -18.62 11.31 -11.18
N THR A 73 -18.94 10.03 -11.33
CA THR A 73 -18.88 9.06 -10.25
C THR A 73 -17.72 8.11 -10.50
N VAL A 74 -16.90 7.87 -9.47
CA VAL A 74 -15.85 6.85 -9.47
C VAL A 74 -16.08 5.85 -8.34
N TYR A 75 -15.45 4.69 -8.44
CA TYR A 75 -15.67 3.57 -7.55
C TYR A 75 -14.34 3.13 -6.95
N LEU A 76 -14.31 2.89 -5.63
CA LEU A 76 -13.09 2.48 -4.94
C LEU A 76 -13.29 1.13 -4.26
N THR A 77 -12.44 0.17 -4.57
CA THR A 77 -12.41 -1.12 -3.86
C THR A 77 -11.29 -1.06 -2.83
N PRO A 78 -11.60 -1.12 -1.52
CA PRO A 78 -10.56 -1.19 -0.49
C PRO A 78 -9.64 -2.37 -0.77
N ASN A 79 -8.35 -2.24 -0.46
CA ASN A 79 -7.44 -3.39 -0.51
C ASN A 79 -7.43 -4.12 -1.87
N GLY A 80 -7.41 -3.32 -2.95
CA GLY A 80 -7.42 -3.82 -4.31
C GLY A 80 -6.16 -4.63 -4.70
N GLY A 81 -5.94 -4.80 -5.99
CA GLY A 81 -4.82 -5.58 -6.51
C GLY A 81 -3.44 -4.96 -6.29
N ALA A 82 -3.39 -3.66 -5.95
CA ALA A 82 -2.14 -2.94 -5.74
C ALA A 82 -1.94 -2.55 -4.25
N PRO A 83 -0.68 -2.41 -3.79
CA PRO A 83 -0.36 -2.03 -2.43
C PRO A 83 -0.62 -0.52 -2.21
N ARG A 84 -1.85 -0.22 -1.81
CA ARG A 84 -2.43 1.13 -1.56
C ARG A 84 -3.72 0.97 -0.74
N LEU A 85 -4.33 2.06 -0.28
CA LEU A 85 -5.61 2.01 0.46
C LEU A 85 -6.75 1.39 -0.35
N ALA A 86 -6.86 1.73 -1.64
CA ALA A 86 -7.93 1.25 -2.51
C ALA A 86 -7.57 1.32 -4.00
N ASP A 87 -8.14 0.41 -4.81
CA ASP A 87 -8.12 0.54 -6.27
C ASP A 87 -9.25 1.45 -6.74
N LEU A 88 -8.94 2.31 -7.73
CA LEU A 88 -9.89 3.23 -8.34
C LEU A 88 -10.37 2.68 -9.68
N TRP A 89 -11.70 2.71 -9.87
CA TRP A 89 -12.38 2.24 -11.07
C TRP A 89 -13.28 3.33 -11.66
N MET A 90 -13.35 3.38 -12.99
CA MET A 90 -14.25 4.28 -13.72
C MET A 90 -15.65 3.68 -13.92
N GLU A 91 -15.79 2.38 -13.71
CA GLU A 91 -17.04 1.63 -13.75
C GLU A 91 -17.18 0.81 -12.45
N PRO A 92 -18.40 0.46 -12.02
CA PRO A 92 -18.59 -0.36 -10.83
C PRO A 92 -17.79 -1.67 -10.93
N PRO A 93 -16.98 -2.01 -9.91
CA PRO A 93 -16.19 -3.23 -9.94
C PRO A 93 -17.13 -4.45 -9.95
N LYS A 94 -16.90 -5.37 -10.88
CA LYS A 94 -17.61 -6.65 -10.92
C LYS A 94 -16.98 -7.55 -9.87
N SER A 95 -17.79 -8.17 -9.01
CA SER A 95 -17.31 -9.13 -8.01
C SER A 95 -16.45 -10.20 -8.69
N THR A 96 -15.13 -10.11 -8.54
CA THR A 96 -14.19 -11.12 -9.00
C THR A 96 -14.16 -12.23 -7.96
N GLY A 97 -15.25 -13.01 -7.92
CA GLY A 97 -15.29 -14.25 -7.18
C GLY A 97 -14.25 -15.20 -7.77
N ILE A 98 -13.13 -15.35 -7.09
CA ILE A 98 -12.37 -16.59 -6.82
C ILE A 98 -11.04 -16.14 -6.22
N MET A 99 -10.93 -16.26 -4.90
CA MET A 99 -9.66 -16.17 -4.21
C MET A 99 -9.10 -17.58 -4.11
N GLN A 100 -8.01 -17.86 -4.83
CA GLN A 100 -7.32 -19.13 -4.69
C GLN A 100 -6.69 -19.17 -3.29
N VAL A 101 -7.20 -20.06 -2.43
CA VAL A 101 -6.56 -20.37 -1.16
C VAL A 101 -5.25 -21.08 -1.49
N ILE A 102 -4.13 -20.38 -1.30
CA ILE A 102 -2.81 -20.94 -1.54
C ILE A 102 -2.51 -21.91 -0.39
N PRO A 103 -1.99 -23.12 -0.65
CA PRO A 103 -1.68 -24.08 0.39
C PRO A 103 -0.78 -23.48 1.49
N ILE A 104 -1.24 -23.59 2.74
CA ILE A 104 -0.70 -22.94 3.96
C ILE A 104 0.68 -23.49 4.38
N ALA A 105 1.19 -24.54 3.73
CA ALA A 105 2.38 -25.27 4.16
C ALA A 105 3.68 -24.43 4.21
N GLU A 106 3.77 -23.37 3.40
CA GLU A 106 4.94 -22.47 3.36
C GLU A 106 4.85 -21.33 4.39
N ILE A 107 3.68 -21.15 5.03
CA ILE A 107 3.47 -20.11 6.05
C ILE A 107 3.99 -20.62 7.38
N ARG A 108 5.01 -19.95 7.90
CA ARG A 108 5.66 -20.27 9.17
C ARG A 108 5.10 -19.37 10.26
N LYS A 109 4.43 -19.95 11.25
CA LYS A 109 3.87 -19.22 12.40
C LYS A 109 4.86 -19.12 13.54
N ASP A 110 4.94 -17.94 14.16
CA ASP A 110 5.71 -17.64 15.37
C ASP A 110 7.19 -18.08 15.32
N ARG A 111 7.77 -18.10 14.11
CA ARG A 111 9.16 -18.52 13.91
C ARG A 111 10.11 -17.36 14.23
N SER A 112 11.16 -17.68 14.98
CA SER A 112 12.32 -16.80 15.17
C SER A 112 13.44 -17.16 14.20
N TYR A 113 14.20 -16.15 13.79
CA TYR A 113 15.35 -16.28 12.91
C TYR A 113 16.60 -15.77 13.62
N ASN A 114 17.76 -16.29 13.24
CA ASN A 114 19.03 -15.88 13.83
C ASN A 114 19.65 -14.76 12.99
N MET A 115 20.00 -13.64 13.64
CA MET A 115 20.72 -12.56 12.98
C MET A 115 22.13 -13.02 12.54
N THR A 116 22.56 -12.58 11.36
CA THR A 116 23.95 -12.71 10.88
C THR A 116 24.85 -11.65 11.52
N THR A 117 26.12 -11.99 11.71
CA THR A 117 27.17 -11.06 12.13
C THR A 117 28.19 -10.77 11.03
N ASN A 118 27.99 -11.33 9.83
CA ASN A 118 28.88 -11.18 8.67
C ASN A 118 28.88 -9.73 8.16
N GLN A 119 29.95 -9.00 8.47
CA GLN A 119 30.06 -7.57 8.14
C GLN A 119 30.14 -7.30 6.64
N GLU A 120 30.74 -8.20 5.86
CA GLU A 120 30.85 -8.05 4.41
C GLU A 120 29.49 -8.23 3.75
N PHE A 121 28.73 -9.22 4.19
CA PHE A 121 27.35 -9.42 3.75
C PHE A 121 26.45 -8.23 4.13
N ILE A 122 26.48 -7.78 5.39
CA ILE A 122 25.71 -6.61 5.85
C ILE A 122 26.00 -5.38 4.98
N LYS A 123 27.29 -5.09 4.76
CA LYS A 123 27.73 -3.97 3.94
C LYS A 123 27.29 -4.10 2.49
N SER A 124 27.27 -5.32 1.95
CA SER A 124 26.81 -5.59 0.58
C SER A 124 25.31 -5.31 0.46
N VAL A 125 24.49 -5.88 1.34
CA VAL A 125 23.04 -5.64 1.38
C VAL A 125 22.72 -4.15 1.54
N SER A 126 23.34 -3.46 2.49
CA SER A 126 23.13 -2.02 2.73
C SER A 126 23.44 -1.12 1.51
N ARG A 127 24.25 -1.58 0.56
CA ARG A 127 24.70 -0.78 -0.59
C ARG A 127 23.89 -1.01 -1.86
N LEU A 128 23.04 -2.04 -1.89
CA LEU A 128 22.25 -2.37 -3.09
C LEU A 128 21.08 -1.41 -3.31
N THR A 129 20.66 -0.68 -2.28
CA THR A 129 19.55 0.27 -2.37
C THR A 129 19.80 1.52 -1.53
N ILE A 130 19.13 2.61 -1.91
CA ILE A 130 19.06 3.84 -1.14
C ILE A 130 17.74 3.81 -0.37
N PHE A 131 17.79 4.15 0.92
CA PHE A 131 16.63 4.20 1.80
C PHE A 131 16.19 5.64 2.06
N PRO A 132 14.88 5.89 2.31
CA PRO A 132 13.80 4.89 2.28
C PRO A 132 13.43 4.48 0.84
N VAL A 133 13.01 3.22 0.64
CA VAL A 133 12.55 2.70 -0.66
C VAL A 133 11.13 3.19 -0.98
N THR A 134 10.32 3.40 0.04
CA THR A 134 8.96 3.94 -0.01
C THR A 134 8.73 4.88 1.18
N PRO A 135 7.76 5.81 1.11
CA PRO A 135 7.39 6.64 2.26
C PRO A 135 6.98 5.81 3.48
N LEU A 136 7.03 6.42 4.66
CA LEU A 136 6.55 5.79 5.89
C LEU A 136 5.06 5.40 5.73
N GLY A 137 4.71 4.19 6.15
CA GLY A 137 3.36 3.64 5.99
C GLY A 137 3.12 2.85 4.68
N MET A 138 4.14 2.73 3.82
CA MET A 138 4.09 1.98 2.57
C MET A 138 4.95 0.69 2.64
N CYS A 139 4.79 -0.07 3.73
CA CYS A 139 5.62 -1.24 4.03
C CYS A 139 5.34 -2.47 3.14
N TYR A 140 4.15 -2.58 2.56
CA TYR A 140 3.77 -3.65 1.63
C TYR A 140 4.42 -3.45 0.25
N ASP A 141 4.33 -2.26 -0.34
CA ASP A 141 5.03 -1.89 -1.56
C ASP A 141 6.56 -1.93 -1.36
N GLY A 142 7.02 -1.33 -0.26
CA GLY A 142 8.43 -1.27 0.09
C GLY A 142 9.08 -2.65 0.23
N SER A 143 8.44 -3.57 0.93
CA SER A 143 8.92 -4.94 1.10
C SER A 143 8.94 -5.73 -0.22
N GLN A 144 7.96 -5.52 -1.10
CA GLN A 144 7.96 -6.14 -2.43
C GLN A 144 9.10 -5.62 -3.31
N LYS A 145 9.36 -4.31 -3.30
CA LYS A 145 10.51 -3.71 -4.01
C LYS A 145 11.84 -4.26 -3.50
N LEU A 146 12.01 -4.35 -2.18
CA LEU A 146 13.20 -4.94 -1.56
C LEU A 146 13.37 -6.41 -1.91
N ALA A 147 12.31 -7.21 -1.80
CA ALA A 147 12.35 -8.64 -2.14
C ALA A 147 12.76 -8.84 -3.60
N ASN A 148 12.13 -8.11 -4.53
CA ASN A 148 12.47 -8.15 -5.95
C ASN A 148 13.95 -7.80 -6.19
N LEU A 149 14.44 -6.73 -5.56
CA LEU A 149 15.83 -6.31 -5.66
C LEU A 149 16.78 -7.42 -5.18
N TYR A 150 16.63 -7.90 -3.95
CA TYR A 150 17.57 -8.86 -3.39
C TYR A 150 17.52 -10.22 -4.09
N THR A 151 16.34 -10.67 -4.53
CA THR A 151 16.21 -11.88 -5.33
C THR A 151 16.88 -11.75 -6.70
N GLN A 152 16.85 -10.57 -7.34
CA GLN A 152 17.61 -10.32 -8.59
C GLN A 152 19.12 -10.44 -8.38
N PHE A 153 19.62 -10.11 -7.18
CA PHE A 153 21.02 -10.31 -6.80
C PHE A 153 21.32 -11.73 -6.27
N GLY A 154 20.36 -12.65 -6.36
CA GLY A 154 20.55 -14.06 -6.01
C GLY A 154 20.39 -14.38 -4.53
N TYR A 155 19.95 -13.42 -3.71
CA TYR A 155 19.67 -13.69 -2.31
C TYR A 155 18.32 -14.37 -2.10
N LYS A 156 18.28 -15.28 -1.13
CA LYS A 156 17.02 -15.79 -0.60
C LYS A 156 16.44 -14.79 0.38
N ILE A 157 15.13 -14.66 0.35
CA ILE A 157 14.38 -13.77 1.24
C ILE A 157 13.29 -14.53 1.98
N MET A 158 12.82 -13.94 3.06
CA MET A 158 11.59 -14.31 3.74
C MET A 158 10.86 -13.03 4.09
N TYR A 159 9.58 -12.95 3.75
CA TYR A 159 8.71 -11.91 4.29
C TYR A 159 8.41 -12.20 5.74
N MET A 160 8.34 -11.13 6.53
CA MET A 160 8.00 -11.13 7.94
C MET A 160 6.78 -10.24 8.11
N TYR A 161 5.73 -10.76 8.74
CA TYR A 161 4.45 -10.08 8.85
C TYR A 161 3.91 -10.14 10.27
N ASP A 162 3.66 -8.97 10.84
CA ASP A 162 2.95 -8.78 12.09
C ASP A 162 1.64 -8.01 11.84
N PRO A 163 0.46 -8.65 11.94
CA PRO A 163 -0.83 -7.97 11.75
C PRO A 163 -1.14 -6.93 12.84
N SER A 164 -0.47 -7.00 13.99
CA SER A 164 -0.63 -6.04 15.10
C SER A 164 0.45 -4.95 15.09
N GLY A 165 1.37 -4.97 14.12
CA GLY A 165 2.38 -3.95 13.94
C GLY A 165 1.78 -2.59 13.55
N PHE A 166 2.53 -1.51 13.81
CA PHE A 166 2.20 -0.11 13.48
C PHE A 166 0.72 0.26 13.71
N GLU A 167 0.35 0.56 14.96
CA GLU A 167 -1.02 0.99 15.33
C GLU A 167 -2.13 -0.02 14.96
N ASN A 168 -1.80 -1.31 14.85
CA ASN A 168 -2.68 -2.41 14.39
C ASN A 168 -3.08 -2.36 12.91
N GLN A 169 -2.33 -1.64 12.08
CA GLN A 169 -2.51 -1.61 10.61
C GLN A 169 -1.72 -2.70 9.88
N GLY A 170 -0.88 -3.43 10.64
CA GLY A 170 -0.02 -4.47 10.14
C GLY A 170 1.33 -3.91 9.67
N HIS A 171 2.37 -4.73 9.79
CA HIS A 171 3.72 -4.40 9.36
C HIS A 171 4.32 -5.54 8.56
N LEU A 172 4.83 -5.20 7.37
CA LEU A 172 5.54 -6.12 6.51
C LEU A 172 6.98 -5.64 6.33
N TRP A 173 7.93 -6.52 6.55
CA TRP A 173 9.34 -6.33 6.22
C TRP A 173 9.91 -7.62 5.63
N ILE A 174 11.20 -7.62 5.28
CA ILE A 174 11.88 -8.83 4.83
C ILE A 174 13.11 -9.14 5.66
N ILE A 175 13.52 -10.39 5.65
CA ILE A 175 14.85 -10.83 6.05
C ILE A 175 15.55 -11.47 4.84
N VAL A 176 16.85 -11.24 4.72
CA VAL A 176 17.70 -11.73 3.62
C VAL A 176 18.68 -12.76 4.18
N GLU A 177 18.78 -13.94 3.57
CA GLU A 177 19.68 -15.00 4.04
C GLU A 177 21.14 -14.66 3.69
N ASP A 178 22.03 -14.84 4.66
CA ASP A 178 23.46 -14.79 4.46
C ASP A 178 23.93 -16.04 3.69
N PRO A 179 24.42 -15.88 2.44
CA PRO A 179 24.79 -17.03 1.61
C PRO A 179 25.96 -17.83 2.18
N ASP A 180 26.82 -17.21 3.00
CA ASP A 180 27.99 -17.84 3.59
C ASP A 180 27.67 -18.52 4.94
N ASN A 181 26.53 -18.18 5.54
CA ASN A 181 26.09 -18.71 6.83
C ASN A 181 24.60 -19.08 6.77
N SER A 182 24.30 -20.28 6.28
CA SER A 182 22.92 -20.79 6.18
C SER A 182 22.15 -20.64 7.50
N ASP A 183 20.85 -20.32 7.40
CA ASP A 183 19.98 -20.01 8.54
C ASP A 183 20.39 -18.78 9.38
N ARG A 184 21.30 -17.94 8.86
CA ARG A 184 21.55 -16.58 9.38
C ARG A 184 20.97 -15.56 8.43
N TRP A 185 20.33 -14.55 9.01
CA TRP A 185 19.49 -13.63 8.28
C TRP A 185 19.81 -12.20 8.65
N LEU A 186 19.51 -11.27 7.75
CA LEU A 186 19.60 -9.84 7.98
C LEU A 186 18.24 -9.21 7.73
N ALA A 187 17.67 -8.56 8.74
CA ALA A 187 16.42 -7.83 8.59
C ALA A 187 16.65 -6.53 7.80
N VAL A 188 15.74 -6.28 6.86
CA VAL A 188 15.71 -5.07 6.06
C VAL A 188 14.28 -4.53 6.04
N ASP A 189 14.14 -3.33 6.58
CA ASP A 189 12.92 -2.55 6.52
C ASP A 189 12.96 -1.56 5.35
N SER A 190 11.82 -1.38 4.69
CA SER A 190 11.72 -0.51 3.52
C SER A 190 11.97 0.97 3.81
N TYR A 191 11.73 1.42 5.04
CA TYR A 191 11.96 2.78 5.48
C TYR A 191 13.30 2.93 6.22
N TYR A 192 13.58 2.06 7.20
CA TYR A 192 14.77 2.15 8.06
C TYR A 192 16.04 1.54 7.47
N GLY A 193 15.92 0.71 6.43
CA GLY A 193 17.06 -0.01 5.87
C GLY A 193 17.43 -1.25 6.66
N VAL A 194 18.73 -1.51 6.82
CA VAL A 194 19.19 -2.67 7.60
C VAL A 194 18.91 -2.46 9.07
N VAL A 195 18.24 -3.44 9.70
CA VAL A 195 17.82 -3.38 11.10
C VAL A 195 18.49 -4.50 11.91
N THR A 196 19.09 -4.12 13.04
CA THR A 196 19.75 -5.06 13.97
C THR A 196 18.94 -5.30 15.25
N ASP A 197 17.77 -4.66 15.38
CA ASP A 197 16.88 -4.89 16.51
C ASP A 197 16.33 -6.32 16.49
N SER A 198 16.42 -7.01 17.63
CA SER A 198 15.99 -8.40 17.78
C SER A 198 14.50 -8.63 17.46
N SER A 199 13.65 -7.62 17.63
CA SER A 199 12.22 -7.70 17.32
C SER A 199 11.95 -7.98 15.84
N TYR A 200 12.83 -7.53 14.92
CA TYR A 200 12.70 -7.77 13.48
C TYR A 200 13.02 -9.22 13.06
N TYR A 201 13.53 -10.04 13.98
CA TYR A 201 13.88 -11.43 13.71
C TYR A 201 12.83 -12.41 14.23
N ARG A 202 11.66 -11.91 14.63
CA ARG A 202 10.50 -12.70 15.02
C ARG A 202 9.23 -12.02 14.53
N ALA A 203 8.34 -12.77 13.90
CA ALA A 203 7.02 -12.28 13.52
C ALA A 203 5.97 -13.38 13.74
N PRO A 204 4.69 -13.01 13.97
CA PRO A 204 3.59 -13.96 13.98
C PRO A 204 3.54 -14.82 12.72
N TYR A 205 3.86 -14.25 11.56
CA TYR A 205 3.91 -14.96 10.29
C TYR A 205 5.17 -14.65 9.50
N SER A 206 5.71 -15.66 8.83
CA SER A 206 6.76 -15.49 7.83
C SER A 206 6.55 -16.45 6.66
N PHE A 207 6.89 -15.99 5.45
CA PHE A 207 6.62 -16.74 4.22
C PHE A 207 7.56 -16.31 3.07
N PRO A 208 7.90 -17.20 2.13
CA PRO A 208 8.91 -16.91 1.11
C PRO A 208 8.39 -16.10 -0.09
N ASP A 209 7.09 -15.91 -0.22
CA ASP A 209 6.45 -15.27 -1.38
C ASP A 209 5.24 -14.43 -0.93
N ILE A 210 5.12 -13.20 -1.42
CA ILE A 210 4.09 -12.24 -1.02
C ILE A 210 2.67 -12.78 -1.21
N LYS A 211 2.45 -13.68 -2.18
CA LYS A 211 1.14 -14.29 -2.42
C LYS A 211 0.55 -15.00 -1.20
N TYR A 212 1.37 -15.44 -0.26
CA TYR A 212 0.89 -16.09 0.97
C TYR A 212 0.24 -15.11 1.94
N LEU A 213 0.51 -13.81 1.85
CA LEU A 213 -0.17 -12.77 2.63
C LEU A 213 -1.69 -12.80 2.39
N ASP A 214 -2.09 -13.02 1.13
CA ASP A 214 -3.49 -13.19 0.74
C ASP A 214 -4.16 -14.32 1.52
N SER A 215 -3.43 -15.38 1.84
CA SER A 215 -3.97 -16.54 2.57
C SER A 215 -4.04 -16.31 4.09
N LEU A 216 -3.26 -15.38 4.64
CA LEU A 216 -3.25 -15.03 6.07
C LEU A 216 -4.40 -14.14 6.48
N ASN A 217 -4.85 -13.30 5.56
CA ASN A 217 -6.05 -12.52 5.72
C ASN A 217 -6.88 -12.72 4.47
N PRO A 218 -7.81 -13.68 4.41
CA PRO A 218 -8.64 -13.83 3.23
C PRO A 218 -9.70 -12.72 3.10
N LYS A 219 -9.88 -11.87 4.13
CA LYS A 219 -10.99 -10.89 4.18
C LYS A 219 -10.62 -9.48 3.69
N TRP A 220 -9.35 -9.11 3.58
CA TRP A 220 -8.99 -7.75 3.11
C TRP A 220 -9.31 -7.55 1.62
N ARG A 221 -9.15 -8.57 0.78
CA ARG A 221 -9.59 -8.54 -0.62
C ARG A 221 -11.10 -8.68 -0.82
N TYR A 222 -11.85 -8.88 0.27
CA TYR A 222 -13.31 -8.92 0.30
C TYR A 222 -13.82 -7.85 1.26
N ALA A 223 -13.80 -6.61 0.83
CA ALA A 223 -14.86 -5.69 1.22
C ALA A 223 -15.48 -5.16 -0.05
#